data_AF-A0A538M8J8-F1
#
_entry.id   AF-A0A538M8J8-F1
#
_cell.length_a   1.000
_cell.length_b   1.000
_cell.length_c   1.000
_cell.angle_alpha   90.00
_cell.angle_beta   90.00
_cell.angle_gamma   90.00
#
_symmetry.space_group_name_H-M   'P 1'
#
loop_
_entity.id
_entity.type
_entity.pdbx_description
1 polymer ?
#
loop_
_entity_poly.entity_id
_entity_poly.type
_entity_poly.pdbx_seq_one_letter_code
_entity_poly.pdbx_strand_id
1 'polypeptide(L)'
;MASLKDVEQVADDLAGLVDNLRKEIRDNASFDKLVTLADQISEHADEAAGTFSTVNEALTSRLKELKDGAKSSAGAARSKARS
;
A
#
# COMPACT_ATOMS: atom_id res chain seq x y z
N MET A 1 3.61 -4.10 -10.77
CA MET A 1 3.66 -2.88 -9.94
C MET A 1 2.54 -3.03 -8.93
N ALA A 2 2.83 -2.89 -7.65
CA ALA A 2 1.78 -2.90 -6.63
C ALA A 2 0.71 -1.85 -7.01
N SER A 3 -0.50 -2.31 -7.18
CA SER A 3 -1.66 -1.56 -7.62
C SER A 3 -2.57 -1.27 -6.43
N LEU A 4 -3.53 -0.35 -6.58
CA LEU A 4 -4.55 -0.11 -5.56
C LEU A 4 -5.33 -1.39 -5.19
N LYS A 5 -5.41 -2.34 -6.12
CA LYS A 5 -6.02 -3.65 -5.90
C LYS A 5 -5.18 -4.54 -4.97
N ASP A 6 -3.86 -4.49 -5.09
CA ASP A 6 -2.96 -5.25 -4.20
C ASP A 6 -3.03 -4.67 -2.78
N VAL A 7 -3.18 -3.35 -2.68
CA VAL A 7 -3.46 -2.65 -1.42
C VAL A 7 -4.79 -3.06 -0.79
N GLU A 8 -5.86 -3.12 -1.59
CA GLU A 8 -7.19 -3.53 -1.13
C GLU A 8 -7.17 -4.96 -0.61
N GLN A 9 -6.52 -5.87 -1.34
CA GLN A 9 -6.39 -7.26 -0.95
C GLN A 9 -5.65 -7.44 0.39
N VAL A 10 -4.56 -6.71 0.60
CA VAL A 10 -3.82 -6.77 1.87
C VAL A 10 -4.65 -6.23 3.04
N ALA A 11 -5.47 -5.20 2.81
CA ALA A 11 -6.37 -4.68 3.84
C ALA A 11 -7.47 -5.69 4.20
N ASP A 12 -8.03 -6.38 3.20
CA ASP A 12 -9.04 -7.43 3.38
C ASP A 12 -8.47 -8.63 4.16
N ASP A 13 -7.24 -9.06 3.82
CA ASP A 13 -6.57 -10.17 4.50
C ASP A 13 -6.33 -9.88 6.00
N LEU A 14 -5.87 -8.67 6.32
CA LEU A 14 -5.74 -8.20 7.71
C LEU A 14 -7.07 -8.17 8.45
N ALA A 15 -8.13 -7.68 7.81
CA ALA A 15 -9.47 -7.68 8.40
C ALA A 15 -9.95 -9.10 8.71
N GLY A 16 -9.72 -10.04 7.77
CA GLY A 16 -10.04 -11.45 7.95
C GLY A 16 -9.32 -12.10 9.13
N LEU A 17 -8.03 -11.83 9.30
CA LEU A 17 -7.25 -12.35 10.44
C LEU A 17 -7.77 -11.81 11.79
N VAL A 18 -8.09 -10.53 11.86
CA VAL A 18 -8.67 -9.92 13.08
C VAL A 18 -10.04 -10.52 13.40
N ASP A 19 -10.87 -10.78 12.40
CA ASP A 19 -12.16 -11.43 12.59
C ASP A 19 -12.00 -12.88 13.05
N ASN A 20 -11.02 -13.62 12.54
CA ASN A 20 -10.70 -14.96 12.99
C ASN A 20 -10.22 -14.97 14.45
N LEU A 21 -9.37 -14.02 14.84
CA LEU A 21 -8.96 -13.82 16.23
C LEU A 21 -10.17 -13.58 17.14
N ARG A 22 -11.10 -12.71 16.74
CA ARG A 22 -12.33 -12.43 17.49
C ARG A 22 -13.23 -13.64 17.64
N LYS A 23 -13.36 -14.46 16.59
CA LYS A 23 -14.16 -15.71 16.63
C LYS A 23 -13.52 -16.72 17.58
N GLU A 24 -12.22 -16.94 17.49
CA GLU A 24 -11.51 -17.89 18.38
C GLU A 24 -11.63 -17.48 19.86
N ILE A 25 -11.60 -16.18 20.17
CA ILE A 25 -11.86 -15.66 21.53
C ILE A 25 -13.27 -16.03 22.02
N ARG A 26 -14.28 -16.00 21.15
CA ARG A 26 -15.69 -16.25 21.52
C ARG A 26 -16.02 -17.73 21.67
N ASP A 27 -15.44 -18.59 20.82
CA ASP A 27 -15.98 -19.94 20.62
C ASP A 27 -15.36 -21.02 21.53
N ASN A 28 -14.11 -20.85 21.98
CA ASN A 28 -13.44 -21.53 23.11
C ASN A 28 -11.93 -21.31 22.97
N ALA A 29 -11.45 -20.16 23.43
CA ALA A 29 -10.09 -19.65 23.26
C ALA A 29 -8.98 -20.68 23.53
N SER A 30 -8.43 -21.29 22.49
CA SER A 30 -7.11 -21.92 22.57
C SER A 30 -6.06 -20.82 22.54
N PHE A 31 -5.34 -20.62 23.66
CA PHE A 31 -4.29 -19.61 23.75
C PHE A 31 -3.20 -19.80 22.67
N ASP A 32 -2.86 -21.04 22.33
CA ASP A 32 -1.89 -21.34 21.26
C ASP A 32 -2.36 -20.84 19.89
N LYS A 33 -3.65 -20.99 19.59
CA LYS A 33 -4.22 -20.44 18.34
C LYS A 33 -4.30 -18.92 18.35
N LEU A 34 -4.60 -18.32 19.50
CA LEU A 34 -4.61 -16.86 19.62
C LEU A 34 -3.22 -16.26 19.39
N VAL A 35 -2.17 -16.90 19.92
CA VAL A 35 -0.77 -16.53 19.65
C VAL A 35 -0.46 -16.67 18.16
N THR A 36 -0.81 -17.81 17.56
CA THR A 36 -0.60 -18.04 16.13
C THR A 36 -1.29 -16.97 15.25
N LEU A 37 -2.53 -16.61 15.57
CA LEU A 37 -3.27 -15.57 14.86
C LEU A 37 -2.64 -14.19 15.05
N ALA A 38 -2.14 -13.88 16.25
CA ALA A 38 -1.46 -12.61 16.52
C ALA A 38 -0.14 -12.49 15.75
N ASP A 39 0.63 -13.58 15.64
CA ASP A 39 1.85 -13.63 14.84
C ASP A 39 1.53 -13.40 13.35
N GLN A 40 0.50 -14.06 12.82
CA GLN A 40 0.04 -13.89 11.44
C GLN A 40 -0.42 -12.45 11.14
N ILE A 41 -1.15 -11.83 12.07
CA ILE A 41 -1.57 -10.42 11.96
C ILE A 41 -0.34 -9.51 11.89
N SER A 42 0.68 -9.77 12.71
CA SER A 42 1.89 -8.95 12.74
C SER A 42 2.67 -9.04 11.43
N GLU A 43 2.85 -10.25 10.90
CA GLU A 43 3.52 -10.48 9.61
C GLU A 43 2.78 -9.81 8.45
N HIS A 44 1.45 -9.95 8.39
CA HIS A 44 0.64 -9.32 7.34
C HIS A 44 0.61 -7.79 7.48
N ALA A 45 0.69 -7.26 8.70
CA ALA A 45 0.75 -5.81 8.93
C ALA A 45 2.07 -5.21 8.42
N ASP A 46 3.19 -5.92 8.61
CA ASP A 46 4.48 -5.52 8.08
C ASP A 46 4.51 -5.59 6.55
N GLU A 47 3.97 -6.66 5.95
CA GLU A 47 3.83 -6.78 4.49
C GLU A 47 2.96 -5.66 3.91
N ALA A 48 1.86 -5.33 4.59
CA ALA A 48 1.01 -4.21 4.23
C ALA A 48 1.78 -2.90 4.22
N ALA A 49 2.49 -2.59 5.31
CA ALA A 49 3.27 -1.37 5.41
C ALA A 49 4.30 -1.25 4.27
N GLY A 50 4.98 -2.35 3.92
CA GLY A 50 5.92 -2.40 2.79
C GLY A 50 5.25 -2.14 1.44
N THR A 51 4.09 -2.77 1.20
CA THR A 51 3.30 -2.59 -0.02
C THR A 51 2.81 -1.14 -0.15
N PHE A 52 2.27 -0.58 0.93
CA PHE A 52 1.81 0.81 0.96
C PHE A 52 2.93 1.81 0.70
N SER A 53 4.11 1.62 1.31
CA SER A 53 5.27 2.50 1.07
C SER A 53 5.68 2.47 -0.40
N THR A 54 5.79 1.26 -0.98
CA THR A 54 6.17 1.08 -2.39
C THR A 54 5.17 1.75 -3.34
N VAL A 55 3.87 1.60 -3.09
CA VAL A 55 2.82 2.25 -3.89
C VAL A 55 2.90 3.77 -3.77
N ASN A 56 3.07 4.29 -2.55
CA ASN A 56 3.18 5.72 -2.31
C ASN A 56 4.42 6.34 -2.99
N GLU A 57 5.56 5.66 -2.95
CA GLU A 57 6.78 6.06 -3.65
C GLU A 57 6.59 6.09 -5.17
N ALA A 58 5.95 5.07 -5.74
CA ALA A 58 5.64 5.01 -7.16
C ALA A 58 4.71 6.15 -7.60
N LEU A 59 3.64 6.39 -6.83
CA LEU A 59 2.69 7.50 -7.08
C LEU A 59 3.39 8.85 -7.01
N THR A 60 4.18 9.09 -5.97
CA THR A 60 4.90 10.35 -5.76
C THR A 60 5.92 10.60 -6.88
N SER A 61 6.64 9.56 -7.30
CA SER A 61 7.59 9.64 -8.41
C SER A 61 6.89 10.01 -9.71
N ARG A 62 5.76 9.35 -10.01
CA ARG A 62 4.96 9.66 -11.20
C ARG A 62 4.42 11.09 -11.18
N LEU A 63 4.00 11.57 -10.01
CA LEU A 63 3.46 12.92 -9.84
C LEU A 63 4.55 13.99 -10.04
N LYS A 64 5.79 13.73 -9.59
CA LYS A 64 6.96 14.59 -9.87
C LYS A 64 7.30 14.61 -11.36
N GLU A 65 7.37 13.45 -12.02
CA GLU A 65 7.62 13.37 -13.46
C GLU A 65 6.62 14.18 -14.27
N LEU A 66 5.32 14.08 -13.95
CA LEU A 66 4.26 14.85 -14.61
C LEU A 66 4.42 16.36 -14.38
N LYS A 67 4.75 16.77 -13.15
CA LYS A 67 4.98 18.17 -12.79
C LYS A 67 6.19 18.77 -13.50
N ASP A 68 7.27 18.02 -13.62
CA ASP A 68 8.50 18.48 -14.25
C ASP A 68 8.43 18.42 -15.78
N GLY A 69 7.76 17.40 -16.35
CA GLY A 69 7.47 17.32 -17.78
C GLY A 69 6.61 18.49 -18.30
N ALA A 70 5.68 18.99 -17.47
CA ALA A 70 4.85 20.16 -17.79
C ALA A 70 5.65 21.48 -17.86
N LYS A 71 6.80 21.59 -17.16
CA LYS A 71 7.68 22.76 -17.26
C LYS A 71 8.52 22.76 -18.53
N SER A 72 8.91 21.58 -19.01
CA SER A 72 9.74 21.40 -20.20
C SER A 72 9.03 21.82 -21.50
N SER A 73 7.71 21.60 -21.60
CA SER A 73 6.91 21.99 -22.77
C SER A 73 6.70 23.51 -22.88
N ALA A 74 6.56 24.21 -21.75
CA ALA A 74 6.42 25.67 -21.72
C ALA A 74 7.73 26.41 -22.09
N GLY A 75 8.90 25.82 -21.78
CA GLY A 75 10.21 26.37 -22.15
C GLY A 75 10.53 26.22 -23.64
N ALA A 76 10.18 25.08 -24.25
CA ALA A 76 10.43 24.80 -25.67
C ALA A 76 9.61 25.69 -26.63
N ALA A 77 8.39 26.08 -26.23
CA ALA A 77 7.57 27.00 -27.03
C ALA A 77 8.15 28.42 -27.08
N ARG A 78 8.87 28.87 -26.03
CA ARG A 78 9.49 30.21 -25.97
C ARG A 78 10.83 30.28 -26.70
N SER A 79 11.57 29.19 -26.83
CA SER A 79 12.84 29.17 -27.58
C SER A 79 12.63 29.13 -29.09
N LYS A 80 11.55 28.50 -29.58
CA LYS A 80 11.19 28.48 -31.02
C LYS A 80 10.66 29.83 -31.53
N ALA A 81 10.08 30.66 -30.66
CA ALA A 81 9.58 31.99 -31.01
C ALA A 81 10.67 33.09 -31.03
N ARG A 82 11.91 32.76 -30.66
CA ARG A 82 13.05 33.70 -30.59
C ARG A 82 14.21 33.31 -31.52
N SER A 83 14.00 32.37 -32.44
CA SER A 83 14.92 32.00 -33.53
C SER A 83 14.37 32.46 -34.87
#